data_AF-A0AAN8ZF75-F1
#
_entry.id   AF-A0AAN8ZF75-F1
#
_cell.length_a   1.000
_cell.length_b   1.000
_cell.length_c   1.000
_cell.angle_alpha   90.00
_cell.angle_beta   90.00
_cell.angle_gamma   90.00
#
_symmetry.space_group_name_H-M   'P 1'
#
loop_
_entity.id
_entity.type
_entity.pdbx_description
1 polymer ?
#
loop_
_entity_poly.entity_id
_entity_poly.type
_entity_poly.pdbx_seq_one_letter_code
_entity_poly.pdbx_strand_id
1 'polypeptide(L)'
;MGASRESSTPISTELHREELMRHTSFNRVFSALYTCAILCLLYRHINTLLVHSNTSLSIFLSLSLFIADLVLAFCWAFNLSFRLYPTRTHVFPNNLEKVIKRSEFPRLDVFICTADPYKEPPMGVVNTALSVMAYDYPTEKLSIYVSDDGGSQLTLFAFTEAARFAGHWLPFCVKNNLVDRSPEAFLKSNHPCDSEAQNIKLMYESLKSRVESCVERGKVVDEYITNEQDRQAFQKWTQDFTRQDHPTVIQVLLENRRDKDITGHFLPNLIYLSRQKSRASPHHFKAGALNTLVISSP
;
A
#
# COMPACT_ATOMS: atom_id res chain seq x y z
N MET A 1 -43.45 26.17 35.50
CA MET A 1 -43.57 24.94 34.69
C MET A 1 -43.14 25.29 33.27
N GLY A 2 -42.07 24.68 32.79
CA GLY A 2 -41.52 24.97 31.46
C GLY A 2 -40.15 24.34 31.31
N ALA A 3 -40.06 23.02 31.53
CA ALA A 3 -38.84 22.28 31.22
C ALA A 3 -38.76 22.11 29.70
N SER A 4 -37.84 22.82 29.08
CA SER A 4 -37.42 22.60 27.70
C SER A 4 -36.78 21.22 27.61
N ARG A 5 -37.48 20.26 27.00
CA ARG A 5 -36.91 18.98 26.56
C ARG A 5 -35.85 19.29 25.51
N GLU A 6 -34.58 19.21 25.91
CA GLU A 6 -33.49 19.00 24.96
C GLU A 6 -33.78 17.70 24.22
N SER A 7 -34.04 17.82 22.92
CA SER A 7 -34.13 16.67 22.03
C SER A 7 -32.73 16.07 21.91
N SER A 8 -32.44 15.06 22.72
CA SER A 8 -31.29 14.20 22.53
C SER A 8 -31.41 13.55 21.15
N THR A 9 -30.73 14.11 20.15
CA THR A 9 -30.55 13.44 18.87
C THR A 9 -29.83 12.11 19.15
N PRO A 10 -30.36 10.97 18.69
CA PRO A 10 -29.71 9.69 18.93
C PRO A 10 -28.31 9.75 18.33
N ILE A 11 -27.30 9.51 19.16
CA ILE A 11 -25.90 9.47 18.75
C ILE A 11 -25.80 8.39 17.67
N SER A 12 -25.50 8.77 16.44
CA SER A 12 -25.38 7.81 15.34
C SER A 12 -24.20 6.88 15.61
N THR A 13 -24.48 5.59 15.71
CA THR A 13 -23.49 4.51 15.90
C THR A 13 -23.15 3.81 14.59
N GLU A 14 -23.68 4.28 13.46
CA GLU A 14 -23.38 3.74 12.14
C GLU A 14 -21.88 3.91 11.84
N LEU A 15 -21.21 2.79 11.50
CA LEU A 15 -19.80 2.77 11.11
C LEU A 15 -19.62 3.02 9.61
N HIS A 16 -20.58 2.57 8.80
CA HIS A 16 -20.62 2.81 7.37
C HIS A 16 -22.06 2.91 6.87
N ARG A 17 -22.22 3.55 5.71
CA ARG A 17 -23.47 3.68 4.98
C ARG A 17 -23.22 3.49 3.50
N GLU A 18 -24.06 2.70 2.84
CA GLU A 18 -24.02 2.55 1.39
C GLU A 18 -25.16 3.34 0.74
N GLU A 19 -24.83 4.15 -0.26
CA GLU A 19 -25.80 4.94 -1.01
C GLU A 19 -25.63 4.70 -2.51
N LEU A 20 -26.75 4.58 -3.22
CA LEU A 20 -26.74 4.57 -4.68
C LEU A 20 -26.37 5.96 -5.19
N MET A 21 -25.46 6.02 -6.16
CA MET A 21 -25.09 7.31 -6.75
C MET A 21 -26.28 7.92 -7.49
N ARG A 22 -26.42 9.25 -7.43
CA ARG A 22 -27.50 10.00 -8.11
C ARG A 22 -27.53 9.75 -9.63
N HIS A 23 -26.37 9.46 -10.23
CA HIS A 23 -26.25 9.17 -11.66
C HIS A 23 -26.79 7.80 -12.08
N THR A 24 -27.25 6.95 -11.14
CA THR A 24 -27.79 5.61 -11.43
C THR A 24 -28.92 5.66 -12.46
N SER A 25 -29.86 6.60 -12.31
CA SER A 25 -30.98 6.75 -13.25
C SER A 25 -30.50 7.15 -14.65
N PHE A 26 -29.53 8.08 -14.74
CA PHE A 26 -28.93 8.48 -16.00
C PHE A 26 -28.18 7.33 -16.67
N ASN A 27 -27.39 6.58 -15.91
CA ASN A 27 -26.64 5.43 -16.42
C ASN A 27 -27.58 4.35 -16.95
N ARG A 28 -28.71 4.08 -16.29
CA ARG A 28 -29.71 3.11 -16.76
C ARG A 28 -30.33 3.52 -18.09
N VAL A 29 -30.69 4.80 -18.23
CA VAL A 29 -31.22 5.34 -19.50
C VAL A 29 -30.17 5.26 -20.59
N PHE A 30 -28.94 5.70 -20.31
CA PHE A 30 -27.81 5.61 -21.24
C PHE A 30 -27.57 4.17 -21.69
N SER A 31 -27.55 3.22 -20.75
CA SER A 31 -27.37 1.80 -21.05
C SER A 31 -28.49 1.26 -21.94
N ALA A 32 -29.75 1.60 -21.66
CA ALA A 32 -30.87 1.17 -22.50
C ALA A 32 -30.75 1.71 -23.93
N LEU A 33 -30.43 3.00 -24.09
CA LEU A 33 -30.22 3.62 -25.41
C LEU A 33 -29.07 2.98 -26.17
N TYR A 34 -27.96 2.70 -25.49
CA TYR A 34 -26.78 2.09 -26.11
C TYR A 34 -27.03 0.62 -26.49
N THR A 35 -27.76 -0.15 -25.67
CA THR A 35 -28.22 -1.50 -26.05
C THR A 35 -29.04 -1.45 -27.33
N CYS A 36 -30.00 -0.52 -27.43
CA CYS A 36 -30.81 -0.36 -28.64
C CYS A 36 -29.94 -0.04 -29.86
N ALA A 37 -28.95 0.85 -29.71
CA ALA A 37 -28.01 1.17 -30.79
C ALA A 37 -27.20 -0.05 -31.26
N ILE A 38 -26.70 -0.87 -30.32
CA ILE A 38 -26.00 -2.12 -30.63
C ILE A 38 -26.93 -3.08 -31.38
N LEU A 39 -28.16 -3.28 -30.90
CA LEU A 39 -29.12 -4.18 -31.55
C LEU A 39 -29.45 -3.72 -32.98
N CYS A 40 -29.62 -2.41 -33.20
CA CYS A 40 -29.82 -1.83 -34.53
C CYS A 40 -28.61 -2.05 -35.45
N LEU A 41 -27.39 -1.89 -34.91
CA LEU A 41 -26.16 -2.15 -35.68
C LEU A 41 -26.06 -3.63 -36.07
N LEU A 42 -26.25 -4.55 -35.12
CA LEU A 42 -26.21 -5.99 -35.39
C LEU A 42 -27.28 -6.40 -36.42
N TYR A 43 -28.50 -5.85 -36.30
CA TYR A 43 -29.56 -6.06 -37.29
C TYR A 43 -29.16 -5.57 -38.68
N ARG A 44 -28.53 -4.39 -38.79
CA ARG A 44 -28.01 -3.87 -40.05
C ARG A 44 -26.96 -4.81 -40.66
N HIS A 45 -26.01 -5.29 -39.86
CA HIS A 45 -24.98 -6.23 -40.33
C HIS A 45 -25.59 -7.54 -40.84
N ILE A 46 -26.60 -8.08 -40.15
CA ILE A 46 -27.34 -9.27 -40.60
C ILE A 46 -28.03 -9.01 -41.94
N ASN A 47 -28.71 -7.87 -42.11
CA ASN A 47 -29.36 -7.53 -43.38
C ASN A 47 -28.37 -7.30 -44.53
N THR A 48 -27.22 -6.67 -44.26
CA THR A 48 -26.18 -6.48 -45.28
C THR A 48 -25.60 -7.83 -45.72
N LEU A 49 -25.37 -8.75 -44.79
CA LEU A 49 -24.93 -10.12 -45.07
C LEU A 49 -25.96 -10.89 -45.91
N LEU A 50 -27.25 -10.84 -45.53
CA LEU A 50 -28.29 -11.64 -46.19
C LEU A 50 -28.76 -11.09 -47.54
N VAL A 51 -28.81 -9.77 -47.72
CA VAL A 51 -29.51 -9.15 -48.87
C VAL A 51 -28.55 -8.45 -49.85
N HIS A 52 -27.42 -7.91 -49.40
CA HIS A 52 -26.60 -6.99 -50.21
C HIS A 52 -25.22 -7.53 -50.58
N SER A 53 -24.78 -8.62 -49.97
CA SER A 53 -23.44 -9.17 -50.20
C SER A 53 -23.45 -10.23 -51.32
N ASN A 54 -23.18 -9.76 -52.55
CA ASN A 54 -23.22 -10.60 -53.77
C ASN A 54 -21.85 -11.17 -54.19
N THR A 55 -20.75 -10.66 -53.62
CA THR A 55 -19.38 -11.10 -53.96
C THR A 55 -18.71 -11.76 -52.74
N SER A 56 -17.84 -12.74 -52.98
CA SER A 56 -17.11 -13.45 -51.92
C SER A 56 -16.31 -12.51 -51.02
N LEU A 57 -15.68 -11.48 -51.59
CA LEU A 57 -14.95 -10.46 -50.84
C LEU A 57 -15.89 -9.60 -49.96
N SER A 58 -17.05 -9.22 -50.48
CA SER A 58 -18.05 -8.43 -49.72
C SER A 58 -18.64 -9.23 -48.55
N ILE A 59 -18.88 -10.53 -48.76
CA ILE A 59 -19.32 -11.47 -47.71
C ILE A 59 -18.24 -11.57 -46.62
N PHE A 60 -16.98 -11.78 -47.01
CA PHE A 60 -15.87 -11.89 -46.06
C PHE A 60 -15.69 -10.61 -45.21
N LEU A 61 -15.69 -9.43 -45.85
CA LEU A 61 -15.57 -8.16 -45.14
C LEU A 61 -16.76 -7.91 -44.20
N SER A 62 -17.98 -8.12 -44.69
CA SER A 62 -19.20 -7.95 -43.89
C SER A 62 -19.25 -8.89 -42.69
N LEU A 63 -18.79 -10.14 -42.86
CA LEU A 63 -18.71 -11.13 -41.79
C LEU A 63 -17.64 -10.74 -40.76
N SER A 64 -16.47 -10.27 -41.22
CA SER A 64 -15.41 -9.83 -40.33
C SER A 64 -15.85 -8.65 -39.45
N LEU A 65 -16.55 -7.67 -40.02
CA LEU A 65 -17.12 -6.53 -39.29
C LEU A 65 -18.21 -6.99 -38.31
N PHE A 66 -19.10 -7.90 -38.73
CA PHE A 66 -20.12 -8.46 -37.85
C PHE A 66 -19.52 -9.18 -36.64
N ILE A 67 -18.48 -9.99 -36.85
CA ILE A 67 -17.79 -10.68 -35.76
C ILE A 67 -17.10 -9.67 -34.84
N ALA A 68 -16.45 -8.64 -35.38
CA ALA A 68 -15.82 -7.59 -34.58
C ALA A 68 -16.85 -6.85 -33.69
N ASP A 69 -17.97 -6.42 -34.26
CA ASP A 69 -19.03 -5.74 -33.51
C ASP A 69 -19.74 -6.66 -32.51
N LEU A 70 -19.85 -7.96 -32.79
CA LEU A 70 -20.36 -8.94 -31.84
C LEU A 70 -19.44 -9.08 -30.62
N VAL A 71 -18.12 -9.13 -30.83
CA VAL A 71 -17.13 -9.14 -29.74
C VAL A 71 -17.20 -7.84 -28.94
N LEU A 72 -17.32 -6.68 -29.60
CA LEU A 72 -17.48 -5.40 -28.91
C LEU A 72 -18.78 -5.32 -28.10
N ALA A 73 -19.90 -5.80 -28.66
CA ALA A 73 -21.18 -5.88 -27.98
C ALA A 73 -21.12 -6.80 -26.75
N PHE A 74 -20.45 -7.95 -26.86
CA PHE A 74 -20.20 -8.86 -25.76
C PHE A 74 -19.37 -8.18 -24.65
N CYS A 75 -18.24 -7.55 -25.00
CA CYS A 75 -17.43 -6.79 -24.05
C CYS A 75 -18.24 -5.67 -23.37
N TRP A 76 -19.10 -4.98 -24.12
CA TRP A 76 -19.98 -3.94 -23.58
C TRP A 76 -21.00 -4.51 -22.58
N ALA A 77 -21.64 -5.63 -22.92
CA ALA A 77 -22.61 -6.29 -22.04
C ALA A 77 -21.98 -6.74 -20.71
N PHE A 78 -20.74 -7.25 -20.74
CA PHE A 78 -20.00 -7.60 -19.51
C PHE A 78 -19.70 -6.37 -18.63
N ASN A 79 -19.49 -5.21 -19.23
CA ASN A 79 -19.26 -3.96 -18.51
C ASN A 79 -20.53 -3.27 -18.02
N LEU A 80 -21.72 -3.75 -18.42
CA LEU A 80 -23.01 -3.16 -18.04
C LEU A 80 -23.27 -3.26 -16.53
N SER A 81 -22.86 -4.37 -15.90
CA SER A 81 -23.01 -4.62 -14.46
C SER A 81 -22.42 -3.47 -13.61
N PHE A 82 -21.23 -2.99 -13.97
CA PHE A 82 -20.56 -1.88 -13.28
C PHE A 82 -21.27 -0.52 -13.42
N ARG A 83 -22.08 -0.33 -14.48
CA ARG A 83 -22.77 0.94 -14.75
C ARG A 83 -24.17 1.03 -14.15
N LEU A 84 -24.82 -0.12 -13.93
CA LEU A 84 -26.22 -0.17 -13.49
C LEU A 84 -26.45 0.10 -12.00
N TYR A 85 -25.45 -0.21 -11.16
CA TYR A 85 -25.53 -0.07 -9.71
C TYR A 85 -24.24 0.52 -9.11
N PRO A 86 -23.86 1.76 -9.48
CA PRO A 86 -22.76 2.43 -8.81
C PRO A 86 -23.16 2.75 -7.36
N THR A 87 -22.53 2.08 -6.41
CA THR A 87 -22.70 2.30 -4.97
C THR A 87 -21.53 3.11 -4.41
N ARG A 88 -21.82 4.01 -3.48
CA ARG A 88 -20.82 4.77 -2.73
C ARG A 88 -20.92 4.39 -1.26
N THR A 89 -19.82 3.93 -0.69
CA THR A 89 -19.71 3.67 0.75
C THR A 89 -19.17 4.91 1.44
N HIS A 90 -19.93 5.42 2.41
CA HIS A 90 -19.50 6.44 3.36
C HIS A 90 -19.04 5.75 4.64
N VAL A 91 -17.87 6.12 5.15
CA VAL A 91 -17.30 5.58 6.38
C VAL A 91 -17.26 6.65 7.46
N PHE A 92 -17.51 6.29 8.71
CA PHE A 92 -17.53 7.21 9.86
C PHE A 92 -16.54 6.76 10.94
N PRO A 93 -15.22 6.97 10.77
CA PRO A 93 -14.20 6.53 11.72
C PRO A 93 -14.40 7.09 13.13
N ASN A 94 -14.90 8.32 13.26
CA ASN A 94 -15.17 8.98 14.54
C ASN A 94 -16.21 8.24 15.41
N ASN A 95 -17.02 7.36 14.80
CA ASN A 95 -17.98 6.54 15.54
C ASN A 95 -17.36 5.23 16.04
N LEU A 96 -16.20 4.81 15.52
CA LEU A 96 -15.57 3.55 15.87
C LEU A 96 -15.26 3.48 17.37
N GLU A 97 -14.67 4.54 17.93
CA GLU A 97 -14.33 4.61 19.35
C GLU A 97 -15.56 4.70 20.28
N LYS A 98 -16.73 5.05 19.73
CA LYS A 98 -18.00 5.04 20.48
C LYS A 98 -18.57 3.64 20.60
N VAL A 99 -18.20 2.74 19.68
CA VAL A 99 -18.74 1.37 19.60
C VAL A 99 -17.75 0.34 20.15
N ILE A 100 -16.45 0.53 19.89
CA ILE A 100 -15.38 -0.42 20.23
C ILE A 100 -14.24 0.34 20.91
N LYS A 101 -13.75 -0.18 22.04
CA LYS A 101 -12.57 0.38 22.71
C LYS A 101 -11.30 0.11 21.88
N ARG A 102 -10.33 1.03 21.90
CA ARG A 102 -9.02 0.82 21.23
C ARG A 102 -8.34 -0.49 21.66
N SER A 103 -8.50 -0.90 22.92
CA SER A 103 -8.00 -2.19 23.45
C SER A 103 -8.65 -3.43 22.83
N GLU A 104 -9.77 -3.29 22.13
CA GLU A 104 -10.50 -4.38 21.45
C GLU A 104 -10.31 -4.37 19.92
N PHE A 105 -9.61 -3.36 19.39
CA PHE A 105 -9.26 -3.33 17.96
C PHE A 105 -8.52 -4.61 17.51
N PRO A 106 -8.71 -5.08 16.27
CA PRO A 106 -7.98 -6.25 15.77
C PRO A 106 -6.47 -5.97 15.68
N ARG A 107 -5.65 -7.01 15.63
CA ARG A 107 -4.24 -6.85 15.24
C ARG A 107 -4.18 -6.50 13.75
N LEU A 108 -3.24 -5.63 13.39
CA LEU A 108 -3.04 -5.15 12.03
C LEU A 108 -1.59 -5.40 11.62
N ASP A 109 -1.41 -6.30 10.66
CA ASP A 109 -0.13 -6.57 10.03
C ASP A 109 -0.07 -5.86 8.69
N VAL A 110 0.96 -5.05 8.47
CA VAL A 110 1.18 -4.31 7.23
C VAL A 110 2.39 -4.88 6.50
N PHE A 111 2.17 -5.30 5.26
CA PHE A 111 3.20 -5.92 4.43
C PHE A 111 3.72 -4.94 3.38
N ILE A 112 5.03 -4.66 3.44
CA ILE A 112 5.75 -3.81 2.50
C ILE A 112 6.72 -4.69 1.71
N CYS A 113 6.49 -4.86 0.41
CA CYS A 113 7.40 -5.61 -0.45
C CYS A 113 8.29 -4.66 -1.23
N THR A 114 9.59 -4.92 -1.25
CA THR A 114 10.58 -4.24 -2.10
C THR A 114 11.32 -5.25 -2.96
N ALA A 115 11.66 -4.85 -4.19
CA ALA A 115 12.25 -5.74 -5.19
C ALA A 115 13.78 -5.68 -5.25
N ASP A 116 14.36 -4.48 -5.23
CA ASP A 116 15.80 -4.24 -5.43
C ASP A 116 16.13 -2.77 -5.09
N PRO A 117 17.21 -2.49 -4.33
CA PRO A 117 17.55 -1.13 -3.92
C PRO A 117 17.87 -0.17 -5.07
N TYR A 118 18.24 -0.66 -6.26
CA TYR A 118 18.52 0.20 -7.42
C TYR A 118 17.28 0.47 -8.28
N LYS A 119 16.27 -0.41 -8.23
CA LYS A 119 14.99 -0.20 -8.91
C LYS A 119 14.00 0.54 -8.03
N GLU A 120 14.03 0.26 -6.73
CA GLU A 120 13.19 0.83 -5.69
C GLU A 120 14.11 1.37 -4.59
N PRO A 121 14.53 2.64 -4.67
CA PRO A 121 15.48 3.24 -3.73
C PRO A 121 15.05 3.02 -2.27
N PRO A 122 15.95 2.54 -1.37
CA PRO A 122 15.58 2.18 0.00
C PRO A 122 14.88 3.30 0.77
N MET A 123 15.26 4.57 0.52
CA MET A 123 14.63 5.73 1.16
C MET A 123 13.14 5.86 0.86
N GLY A 124 12.68 5.54 -0.37
CA GLY A 124 11.26 5.58 -0.70
C GLY A 124 10.46 4.54 0.09
N VAL A 125 11.04 3.35 0.28
CA VAL A 125 10.44 2.27 1.06
C VAL A 125 10.45 2.61 2.56
N VAL A 126 11.54 3.19 3.07
CA VAL A 126 11.65 3.68 4.45
C VAL A 126 10.60 4.75 4.76
N ASN A 127 10.38 5.72 3.86
CA ASN A 127 9.34 6.73 4.03
C ASN A 127 7.93 6.12 4.12
N THR A 128 7.67 5.09 3.31
CA THR A 128 6.42 4.32 3.36
C THR A 128 6.26 3.62 4.71
N ALA A 129 7.31 2.96 5.20
CA ALA A 129 7.28 2.25 6.48
C ALA A 129 7.11 3.21 7.66
N LEU A 130 7.86 4.31 7.72
CA LEU A 130 7.74 5.33 8.77
C LEU A 130 6.35 5.97 8.80
N SER A 131 5.74 6.17 7.62
CA SER A 131 4.35 6.67 7.51
C SER A 131 3.34 5.69 8.10
N VAL A 132 3.47 4.40 7.78
CA VAL A 132 2.61 3.33 8.31
C VAL A 132 2.80 3.18 9.82
N MET A 133 4.04 3.17 10.29
CA MET A 133 4.36 3.05 11.71
C MET A 133 3.76 4.18 12.57
N ALA A 134 3.55 5.36 11.97
CA ALA A 134 2.94 6.51 12.63
C ALA A 134 1.41 6.56 12.53
N TYR A 135 0.74 5.52 12.01
CA TYR A 135 -0.73 5.45 11.95
C TYR A 135 -1.36 5.69 13.32
N ASP A 136 -2.55 6.31 13.33
CA ASP A 136 -3.36 6.43 14.54
C ASP A 136 -4.01 5.08 14.88
N TYR A 137 -3.18 4.17 15.40
CA TYR A 137 -3.55 2.84 15.82
C TYR A 137 -2.74 2.45 17.06
N PRO A 138 -3.26 1.61 17.96
CA PRO A 138 -2.49 1.15 19.12
C PRO A 138 -1.20 0.46 18.67
N THR A 139 -0.05 0.96 19.12
CA THR A 139 1.27 0.47 18.69
C THR A 139 1.45 -1.00 19.04
N GLU A 140 0.78 -1.46 20.10
CA GLU A 140 0.85 -2.84 20.53
C GLU A 140 0.14 -3.85 19.61
N LYS A 141 -0.65 -3.34 18.64
CA LYS A 141 -1.43 -4.12 17.68
C LYS A 141 -0.98 -3.92 16.24
N LEU A 142 -0.04 -3.01 16.01
CA LEU A 142 0.48 -2.70 14.69
C LEU A 142 1.84 -3.39 14.52
N SER A 143 1.95 -4.24 13.49
CA SER A 143 3.21 -4.87 13.11
C SER A 143 3.50 -4.61 11.64
N ILE A 144 4.72 -4.20 11.33
CA ILE A 144 5.15 -3.87 9.98
C ILE A 144 6.18 -4.91 9.55
N TYR A 145 5.89 -5.59 8.43
CA TYR A 145 6.79 -6.57 7.82
C TYR A 145 7.29 -6.04 6.49
N VAL A 146 8.61 -6.00 6.35
CA VAL A 146 9.30 -5.58 5.14
C VAL A 146 9.86 -6.82 4.47
N SER A 147 9.31 -7.20 3.32
CA SER A 147 9.85 -8.28 2.50
C SER A 147 10.77 -7.71 1.42
N ASP A 148 12.07 -7.98 1.53
CA ASP A 148 13.07 -7.66 0.51
C ASP A 148 13.33 -8.87 -0.40
N ASP A 149 12.80 -8.81 -1.63
CA ASP A 149 13.03 -9.83 -2.66
C ASP A 149 14.42 -9.69 -3.31
N GLY A 150 15.10 -8.56 -3.14
CA GLY A 150 16.48 -8.34 -3.57
C GLY A 150 17.51 -8.93 -2.58
N GLY A 151 17.12 -9.10 -1.32
CA GLY A 151 17.99 -9.57 -0.25
C GLY A 151 19.20 -8.65 -0.06
N SER A 152 19.03 -7.33 -0.17
CA SER A 152 20.16 -6.40 -0.16
C SER A 152 20.49 -5.92 1.25
N GLN A 153 21.79 -5.97 1.58
CA GLN A 153 22.31 -5.33 2.80
C GLN A 153 21.98 -3.83 2.87
N LEU A 154 21.83 -3.16 1.71
CA LEU A 154 21.51 -1.73 1.64
C LEU A 154 20.08 -1.45 2.13
N THR A 155 19.15 -2.35 1.78
CA THR A 155 17.76 -2.27 2.27
C THR A 155 17.74 -2.49 3.78
N LEU A 156 18.41 -3.53 4.29
CA LEU A 156 18.49 -3.77 5.73
C LEU A 156 19.07 -2.55 6.45
N PHE A 157 20.18 -1.98 5.95
CA PHE A 157 20.79 -0.79 6.51
C PHE A 157 19.86 0.42 6.56
N ALA A 158 19.14 0.68 5.47
CA ALA A 158 18.17 1.76 5.44
C ALA A 158 17.08 1.58 6.51
N PHE A 159 16.63 0.35 6.74
CA PHE A 159 15.63 0.04 7.76
C PHE A 159 16.18 0.03 9.18
N THR A 160 17.45 -0.35 9.40
CA THR A 160 18.14 -0.18 10.69
C THR A 160 18.24 1.30 11.06
N GLU A 161 18.61 2.16 10.10
CA GLU A 161 18.64 3.61 10.32
C GLU A 161 17.24 4.20 10.52
N ALA A 162 16.24 3.71 9.77
CA ALA A 162 14.85 4.10 9.95
C ALA A 162 14.32 3.74 11.34
N ALA A 163 14.68 2.57 11.88
CA ALA A 163 14.30 2.14 13.23
C ALA A 163 14.81 3.11 14.30
N ARG A 164 16.05 3.60 14.16
CA ARG A 164 16.63 4.62 15.06
C ARG A 164 15.89 5.95 14.95
N PHE A 165 15.59 6.38 13.73
CA PHE A 165 14.85 7.62 13.48
C PHE A 165 13.38 7.55 13.93
N ALA A 166 12.75 6.38 13.85
CA ALA A 166 11.36 6.16 14.25
C ALA A 166 11.09 6.59 15.70
N GLY A 167 12.04 6.36 16.61
CA GLY A 167 11.93 6.79 18.01
C GLY A 167 11.78 8.30 18.21
N HIS A 168 12.13 9.11 17.22
CA HIS A 168 11.93 10.57 17.21
C HIS A 168 10.75 10.99 16.33
N TRP A 169 10.58 10.34 15.18
CA TRP A 169 9.56 10.70 14.19
C TRP A 169 8.13 10.37 14.62
N LEU A 170 7.90 9.18 15.19
CA LEU A 170 6.57 8.73 15.62
C LEU A 170 5.95 9.64 16.69
N PRO A 171 6.62 9.95 17.81
CA PRO A 171 6.05 10.86 18.80
C PRO A 171 5.85 12.27 18.25
N PHE A 172 6.72 12.74 17.35
CA PHE A 172 6.55 14.02 16.65
C PHE A 172 5.26 14.04 15.81
N CYS A 173 4.97 12.95 15.07
CA CYS A 173 3.74 12.80 14.29
C CYS A 173 2.48 12.86 15.16
N VAL A 174 2.48 12.14 16.28
CA VAL A 174 1.36 12.07 17.21
C VAL A 174 1.13 13.42 17.90
N LYS A 175 2.20 14.03 18.42
CA LYS A 175 2.15 15.32 19.13
C LYS A 175 1.62 16.45 18.26
N ASN A 176 2.01 16.49 16.99
CA ASN A 176 1.61 17.54 16.04
C ASN A 176 0.36 17.17 15.22
N ASN A 177 -0.26 16.01 15.48
CA ASN A 177 -1.41 15.49 14.75
C ASN A 177 -1.23 15.57 13.22
N LEU A 178 -0.08 15.10 12.73
CA LEU A 178 0.27 15.22 11.32
C LEU A 178 -0.68 14.38 10.45
N VAL A 179 -1.21 15.01 9.39
CA VAL A 179 -2.01 14.31 8.38
C VAL A 179 -1.08 13.49 7.48
N ASP A 180 -0.05 14.13 6.93
CA ASP A 180 0.97 13.48 6.11
C ASP A 180 2.11 12.97 6.98
N ARG A 181 2.11 11.65 7.24
CA ARG A 181 3.06 10.98 8.12
C ARG A 181 4.34 10.48 7.45
N SER A 182 4.46 10.68 6.14
CA SER A 182 5.71 10.43 5.41
C SER A 182 6.70 11.58 5.68
N PRO A 183 7.90 11.31 6.23
CA PRO A 183 8.88 12.35 6.53
C PRO A 183 9.22 13.19 5.29
N GLU A 184 9.46 12.55 4.14
CA GLU A 184 9.79 13.26 2.92
C GLU A 184 8.65 14.15 2.40
N ALA A 185 7.40 13.72 2.57
CA ALA A 185 6.25 14.50 2.12
C ALA A 185 6.06 15.73 3.03
N PHE A 186 6.13 15.52 4.35
CA PHE A 186 6.04 16.58 5.35
C PHE A 186 7.16 17.62 5.22
N LEU A 187 8.39 17.19 4.93
CA LEU A 187 9.52 18.10 4.80
C LEU A 187 9.53 18.87 3.47
N LYS A 188 8.77 18.40 2.46
CA LYS A 188 8.56 19.10 1.19
C LYS A 188 7.42 20.12 1.27
N SER A 189 6.43 19.93 2.15
CA SER A 189 5.42 20.95 2.39
C SER A 189 6.02 22.10 3.19
N ASN A 190 5.74 23.34 2.77
CA ASN A 190 6.23 24.57 3.42
C ASN A 190 5.51 24.82 4.77
N HIS A 191 5.61 23.88 5.72
CA HIS A 191 5.05 24.05 7.05
C HIS A 191 5.89 25.04 7.88
N PRO A 192 5.24 25.86 8.74
CA PRO A 192 5.95 26.69 9.70
C PRO A 192 6.86 25.81 10.57
N CYS A 193 8.14 26.16 10.60
CA CYS A 193 9.19 25.28 11.09
C CYS A 193 9.60 25.68 12.51
N ASP A 194 8.95 25.07 13.50
CA ASP A 194 9.35 25.12 14.90
C ASP A 194 10.75 24.51 15.10
N SER A 195 11.43 24.85 16.20
CA SER A 195 12.77 24.33 16.50
C SER A 195 12.83 22.79 16.56
N GLU A 196 11.76 22.15 17.02
CA GLU A 196 11.60 20.69 17.02
C GLU A 196 11.53 20.13 15.59
N ALA A 197 10.76 20.76 14.72
CA ALA A 197 10.65 20.36 13.31
C ALA A 197 11.98 20.52 12.55
N GLN A 198 12.77 21.56 12.88
CA GLN A 198 14.12 21.75 12.34
C GLN A 198 15.06 20.63 12.77
N ASN A 199 15.01 20.23 14.04
CA ASN A 199 15.81 19.10 14.53
C ASN A 199 15.44 17.80 13.81
N ILE A 200 14.14 17.50 13.70
CA ILE A 200 13.65 16.33 12.96
C ILE A 200 14.10 16.36 11.50
N LYS A 201 14.07 17.52 10.85
CA LYS A 201 14.57 17.70 9.48
C LYS A 201 16.05 17.36 9.37
N LEU A 202 16.89 17.86 10.28
CA LEU A 202 18.33 17.56 10.29
C LEU A 202 18.60 16.07 10.51
N MET A 203 17.86 15.42 11.41
CA MET A 203 17.97 13.98 11.64
C MET A 203 17.58 13.16 10.39
N TYR A 204 16.48 13.55 9.73
CA TYR A 204 16.03 12.91 8.49
C TYR A 204 17.04 13.10 7.35
N GLU A 205 17.56 14.31 7.15
CA GLU A 205 18.57 14.60 6.13
C GLU A 205 19.88 13.83 6.39
N SER A 206 20.29 13.71 7.66
CA SER A 206 21.43 12.88 8.05
C SER A 206 21.20 11.40 7.78
N LEU A 207 20.02 10.86 8.10
CA LEU A 207 19.64 9.48 7.74
C LEU A 207 19.68 9.29 6.22
N LYS A 208 19.02 10.18 5.48
CA LYS A 208 18.92 10.11 4.02
C LYS A 208 20.29 10.10 3.37
N SER A 209 21.16 11.03 3.77
CA SER A 209 22.52 11.14 3.25
C SER A 209 23.36 9.88 3.52
N ARG A 210 23.26 9.29 4.72
CA ARG A 210 23.98 8.04 5.05
C ARG A 210 23.51 6.85 4.20
N VAL A 211 22.20 6.73 4.01
CA VAL A 211 21.61 5.67 3.18
C VAL A 211 21.99 5.85 1.72
N GLU A 212 21.82 7.04 1.16
CA GLU A 212 22.17 7.34 -0.24
C GLU A 212 23.66 7.12 -0.50
N SER A 213 24.54 7.52 0.42
CA SER A 213 25.98 7.26 0.32
C SER A 213 26.32 5.76 0.28
N CYS A 214 25.63 4.93 1.08
CA CYS A 214 25.83 3.48 1.03
C CYS A 214 25.32 2.87 -0.29
N VAL A 215 24.20 3.39 -0.82
CA VAL A 215 23.63 2.94 -2.09
C VAL A 215 24.55 3.29 -3.26
N GLU A 216 25.08 4.52 -3.29
CA GLU A 216 26.05 4.97 -4.29
C GLU A 216 27.34 4.14 -4.27
N ARG A 217 27.83 3.79 -3.07
CA ARG A 217 29.01 2.92 -2.89
C ARG A 217 28.72 1.43 -3.18
N GLY A 218 27.46 1.03 -3.19
CA GLY A 218 27.03 -0.38 -3.29
C GLY A 218 27.36 -1.25 -2.08
N LYS A 219 27.88 -0.66 -1.00
CA LYS A 219 28.25 -1.37 0.23
C LYS A 219 27.96 -0.50 1.45
N VAL A 220 27.53 -1.14 2.54
CA VAL A 220 27.39 -0.52 3.86
C VAL A 220 28.77 -0.24 4.45
N VAL A 221 28.99 0.99 4.88
CA VAL A 221 30.26 1.41 5.51
C VAL A 221 30.28 0.92 6.96
N ASP A 222 31.36 0.25 7.37
CA ASP A 222 31.48 -0.33 8.71
C ASP A 222 31.36 0.72 9.83
N GLU A 223 31.72 1.98 9.56
CA GLU A 223 31.59 3.11 10.48
C GLU A 223 30.14 3.39 10.92
N TYR A 224 29.15 3.05 10.09
CA TYR A 224 27.74 3.24 10.43
C TYR A 224 27.17 2.10 11.27
N ILE A 225 27.87 0.97 11.36
CA ILE A 225 27.47 -0.20 12.15
C ILE A 225 27.98 -0.02 13.58
N THR A 226 27.19 0.68 14.38
CA THR A 226 27.57 1.03 15.76
C THR A 226 27.33 -0.09 16.77
N ASN A 227 26.29 -0.92 16.55
CA ASN A 227 25.84 -1.89 17.53
C ASN A 227 26.34 -3.31 17.19
N GLU A 228 26.68 -4.10 18.19
CA GLU A 228 27.11 -5.48 17.98
C GLU A 228 26.00 -6.36 17.38
N GLN A 229 24.74 -6.09 17.73
CA GLN A 229 23.58 -6.76 17.13
C GLN A 229 23.46 -6.45 15.63
N ASP A 230 23.68 -5.19 15.24
CA ASP A 230 23.68 -4.78 13.84
C ASP A 230 24.84 -5.47 13.10
N ARG A 231 26.01 -5.54 13.73
CA ARG A 231 27.18 -6.23 13.18
C ARG A 231 26.91 -7.71 12.91
N GLN A 232 26.28 -8.41 13.86
CA GLN A 232 25.86 -9.80 13.69
C GLN A 232 24.79 -9.95 12.58
N ALA A 233 23.89 -8.99 12.44
CA ALA A 233 22.91 -9.00 11.36
C ALA A 233 23.57 -8.85 9.98
N PHE A 234 24.53 -7.95 9.82
CA PHE A 234 25.24 -7.72 8.55
C PHE A 234 26.24 -8.82 8.20
N GLN A 235 26.76 -9.59 9.17
CA GLN A 235 27.61 -10.76 8.92
C GLN A 235 26.93 -11.84 8.06
N LYS A 236 25.60 -11.81 7.94
CA LYS A 236 24.82 -12.74 7.09
C LYS A 236 25.13 -12.57 5.58
N TRP A 237 25.62 -11.41 5.15
CA TRP A 237 25.99 -11.13 3.77
C TRP A 237 27.44 -11.56 3.48
N THR A 238 27.64 -12.85 3.22
CA THR A 238 28.91 -13.44 2.82
C THR A 238 29.21 -13.20 1.33
N GLN A 239 30.41 -13.57 0.85
CA GLN A 239 30.78 -13.44 -0.57
C GLN A 239 29.87 -14.24 -1.51
N ASP A 240 29.31 -15.35 -1.02
CA ASP A 240 28.40 -16.21 -1.79
C ASP A 240 26.96 -15.70 -1.81
N PHE A 241 26.65 -14.68 -1.00
CA PHE A 241 25.31 -14.10 -0.92
C PHE A 241 25.00 -13.33 -2.21
N THR A 242 24.10 -13.87 -3.02
CA THR A 242 23.65 -13.22 -4.25
C THR A 242 22.14 -13.07 -4.24
N ARG A 243 21.61 -12.12 -5.01
CA ARG A 243 20.15 -11.93 -5.16
C ARG A 243 19.41 -13.20 -5.60
N GLN A 244 20.06 -14.08 -6.36
CA GLN A 244 19.46 -15.32 -6.86
C GLN A 244 19.71 -16.52 -5.94
N ASP A 245 20.65 -16.41 -5.01
CA ASP A 245 21.08 -17.52 -4.16
C ASP A 245 21.54 -16.99 -2.80
N HIS A 246 20.67 -17.16 -1.80
CA HIS A 246 20.94 -16.73 -0.44
C HIS A 246 19.99 -17.43 0.55
N PRO A 247 20.42 -17.65 1.81
CA PRO A 247 19.55 -18.17 2.85
C PRO A 247 18.47 -17.16 3.26
N THR A 248 17.46 -17.64 3.98
CA THR A 248 16.47 -16.75 4.62
C THR A 248 17.15 -15.84 5.62
N VAL A 249 16.86 -14.54 5.54
CA VAL A 249 17.28 -13.52 6.50
C VAL A 249 16.04 -12.95 7.17
N ILE A 250 15.92 -13.15 8.48
CA ILE A 250 14.92 -12.48 9.30
C ILE A 250 15.67 -11.63 10.32
N GLN A 251 15.22 -10.38 10.48
CA GLN A 251 15.73 -9.46 11.48
C GLN A 251 14.57 -8.67 12.08
N VAL A 252 14.42 -8.75 13.41
CA VAL A 252 13.52 -7.86 14.16
C VAL A 252 14.32 -6.60 14.45
N LEU A 253 13.88 -5.48 13.87
CA LEU A 253 14.54 -4.18 13.98
C LEU A 253 13.95 -3.34 15.11
N LEU A 254 12.64 -3.46 15.33
CA LEU A 254 11.95 -2.92 16.49
C LEU A 254 11.01 -3.98 17.04
N GLU A 255 11.06 -4.18 18.34
CA GLU A 255 10.24 -5.12 19.09
C GLU A 255 9.34 -4.37 20.07
N ASN A 256 8.04 -4.50 19.87
CA ASN A 256 7.01 -4.04 20.79
C ASN A 256 7.24 -4.67 22.17
N ARG A 257 7.12 -3.86 23.23
CA ARG A 257 7.45 -4.16 24.65
C ARG A 257 8.93 -4.06 25.01
N ARG A 258 9.83 -3.94 24.04
CA ARG A 258 11.25 -3.74 24.29
C ARG A 258 11.69 -2.33 23.92
N ASP A 259 11.44 -1.94 22.68
CA ASP A 259 11.90 -0.67 22.13
C ASP A 259 10.89 0.44 22.41
N LYS A 260 11.41 1.56 22.92
CA LYS A 260 10.62 2.73 23.32
C LYS A 260 11.09 3.97 22.56
N ASP A 261 10.16 4.88 22.33
CA ASP A 261 10.44 6.19 21.79
C ASP A 261 11.03 7.14 22.86
N ILE A 262 11.39 8.35 22.45
CA ILE A 262 11.93 9.38 23.35
C ILE A 262 10.97 9.83 24.47
N THR A 263 9.68 9.53 24.35
CA THR A 263 8.64 9.83 25.34
C THR A 263 8.37 8.67 26.29
N GLY A 264 8.99 7.51 26.05
CA GLY A 264 8.85 6.30 26.85
C GLY A 264 7.71 5.37 26.45
N HIS A 265 7.03 5.64 25.32
CA HIS A 265 5.99 4.77 24.76
C HIS A 265 6.61 3.68 23.87
N PHE A 266 5.97 2.52 23.80
CA PHE A 266 6.45 1.39 22.98
C PHE A 266 6.26 1.65 21.49
N LEU A 267 7.29 1.32 20.71
CA LEU A 267 7.26 1.37 19.26
C LEU A 267 6.54 0.13 18.68
N PRO A 268 5.87 0.27 17.51
CA PRO A 268 5.29 -0.88 16.83
C PRO A 268 6.39 -1.84 16.33
N ASN A 269 6.02 -3.09 16.07
CA ASN A 269 6.99 -4.06 15.55
C ASN A 269 7.46 -3.67 14.15
N LEU A 270 8.75 -3.77 13.88
CA LEU A 270 9.34 -3.63 12.54
C LEU A 270 10.21 -4.85 12.26
N ILE A 271 9.77 -5.69 11.34
CA ILE A 271 10.43 -6.94 10.97
C ILE A 271 10.91 -6.85 9.52
N TYR A 272 12.20 -7.05 9.31
CA TYR A 272 12.79 -7.26 7.99
C TYR A 272 12.85 -8.75 7.69
N LEU A 273 12.41 -9.13 6.49
CA LEU A 273 12.42 -10.48 5.99
C LEU A 273 12.95 -10.49 4.56
N SER A 274 13.90 -11.38 4.29
CA SER A 274 14.28 -11.79 2.95
C SER A 274 14.21 -13.30 2.88
N ARG A 275 13.30 -13.81 2.06
CA ARG A 275 13.09 -15.26 1.92
C ARG A 275 14.29 -15.93 1.27
N GLN A 276 14.54 -17.21 1.58
CA GLN A 276 15.54 -17.98 0.85
C GLN A 276 15.29 -17.96 -0.66
N LYS A 277 16.37 -17.79 -1.42
CA LYS A 277 16.39 -17.98 -2.86
C LYS A 277 17.48 -18.97 -3.23
N SER A 278 17.23 -19.75 -4.27
CA SER A 278 18.22 -20.65 -4.85
C SER A 278 18.05 -20.67 -6.36
N ARG A 279 19.15 -20.76 -7.09
CA ARG A 279 19.14 -20.92 -8.55
C ARG A 279 18.48 -22.22 -9.00
N ALA A 280 18.45 -23.23 -8.13
CA ALA A 280 17.84 -24.53 -8.42
C ALA A 280 16.31 -24.52 -8.36
N SER A 281 15.71 -23.53 -7.69
CA SER A 281 14.27 -23.45 -7.48
C SER A 281 13.68 -22.20 -8.15
N PRO A 282 12.67 -22.34 -9.04
CA PRO A 282 11.96 -21.17 -9.54
C PRO A 282 11.26 -20.46 -8.38
N HIS A 283 11.22 -19.13 -8.43
CA HIS A 283 10.51 -18.34 -7.43
C HIS A 283 9.42 -17.49 -8.09
N HIS A 284 8.29 -17.37 -7.42
CA HIS A 284 7.26 -16.41 -7.76
C HIS A 284 7.61 -15.10 -7.07
N PHE A 285 7.82 -14.01 -7.82
CA PHE A 285 8.23 -12.69 -7.34
C PHE A 285 7.35 -12.17 -6.18
N LYS A 286 6.36 -11.31 -6.48
CA LYS A 286 5.49 -10.71 -5.47
C LYS A 286 4.58 -11.74 -4.79
N ALA A 287 4.07 -12.72 -5.55
CA ALA A 287 3.20 -13.75 -4.99
C ALA A 287 3.92 -14.63 -3.97
N GLY A 288 5.17 -15.03 -4.23
CA GLY A 288 5.96 -15.82 -3.28
C GLY A 288 6.38 -15.02 -2.05
N ALA A 289 6.72 -13.74 -2.23
CA ALA A 289 7.01 -12.83 -1.12
C ALA A 289 5.81 -12.70 -0.17
N LEU A 290 4.62 -12.38 -0.72
CA LEU A 290 3.39 -12.24 0.09
C LEU A 290 3.00 -13.55 0.78
N ASN A 291 3.08 -14.68 0.10
CA ASN A 291 2.76 -15.98 0.73
C ASN A 291 3.72 -16.30 1.88
N THR A 292 5.00 -15.96 1.74
CA THR A 292 5.98 -16.13 2.83
C THR A 292 5.60 -15.26 4.02
N LEU A 293 5.23 -14.01 3.78
CA LEU A 293 4.81 -13.08 4.85
C LEU A 293 3.57 -13.60 5.59
N VAL A 294 2.54 -14.04 4.87
CA VAL A 294 1.31 -14.59 5.47
C VAL A 294 1.60 -15.80 6.36
N ILE A 295 2.54 -16.67 5.97
CA ILE A 295 2.92 -17.85 6.77
C ILE A 295 3.79 -17.44 7.98
N SER A 296 4.59 -16.38 7.85
CA SER A 296 5.49 -15.91 8.91
C SER A 296 4.84 -14.97 9.93
N SER A 297 3.67 -14.43 9.63
CA SER A 297 2.91 -13.57 10.56
C SER A 297 2.22 -14.45 11.61
N PRO A 298 2.47 -14.24 12.91
CA PRO A 298 1.93 -15.07 13.99
C PRO A 298 0.47 -14.78 14.35
#